data_AF-M5G508-F1
#
_entry.id   AF-M5G508-F1
#
_cell.length_a   1.000
_cell.length_b   1.000
_cell.length_c   1.000
_cell.angle_alpha   90.00
_cell.angle_beta   90.00
_cell.angle_gamma   90.00
#
_symmetry.space_group_name_H-M   'P 1'
#
loop_
_entity.id
_entity.type
_entity.pdbx_description
1 polymer ?
#
loop_
_entity_poly.entity_id
_entity_poly.type
_entity_poly.pdbx_seq_one_letter_code
_entity_poly.pdbx_strand_id
1 'polypeptide(L)' 'MYNHNFEMGNLVFIRNSRQDGPLHDKMKNQYMGPYIVVKQRSGGAYIVAELNSLIFGHTIAKFRVIPYLA' A
#
# COMPACT_ATOMS: atom_id res chain seq x y z
N MET A 1 -10.45 -4.50 -11.09
CA MET A 1 -10.56 -3.64 -9.88
C MET A 1 -10.38 -4.53 -8.67
N TYR A 2 -9.40 -4.28 -7.80
CA TYR A 2 -9.25 -5.07 -6.56
C TYR A 2 -10.31 -4.65 -5.55
N ASN A 3 -10.81 -5.62 -4.76
CA ASN A 3 -11.67 -5.30 -3.64
C ASN A 3 -10.81 -4.76 -2.50
N HIS A 4 -10.96 -3.48 -2.19
CA HIS A 4 -10.12 -2.78 -1.21
C HIS A 4 -10.76 -2.85 0.18
N ASN A 5 -11.02 -4.07 0.65
CA ASN A 5 -11.54 -4.35 1.98
C ASN A 5 -10.44 -5.04 2.78
N PHE A 6 -9.31 -4.35 2.96
CA PHE A 6 -8.20 -4.86 3.75
C PHE A 6 -8.46 -4.67 5.24
N GLU A 7 -8.40 -5.75 5.99
CA GLU A 7 -8.55 -5.74 7.45
C GLU A 7 -7.21 -5.50 8.14
N MET A 8 -7.26 -5.17 9.44
CA MET A 8 -6.04 -5.06 10.25
C MET A 8 -5.28 -6.39 10.23
N GLY A 9 -3.96 -6.32 10.03
CA GLY A 9 -3.10 -7.50 9.92
C GLY A 9 -2.92 -8.02 8.48
N ASN A 10 -3.69 -7.54 7.50
CA ASN A 10 -3.50 -7.96 6.11
C ASN A 10 -2.17 -7.43 5.54
N LEU A 11 -1.49 -8.30 4.80
CA LEU A 11 -0.31 -7.95 4.01
C LEU A 11 -0.74 -7.31 2.69
N VAL A 12 -0.13 -6.17 2.39
CA VAL A 12 -0.45 -5.35 1.22
C VAL A 12 0.82 -4.77 0.60
N PHE A 13 0.78 -4.54 -0.70
CA PHE A 13 1.75 -3.71 -1.41
C PHE A 13 1.25 -2.29 -1.56
N ILE A 14 2.18 -1.34 -1.62
CA ILE A 14 1.87 0.06 -1.91
C ILE A 14 2.39 0.41 -3.31
N ARG A 15 1.49 0.90 -4.16
CA ARG A 15 1.84 1.44 -5.47
C ARG A 15 2.63 2.73 -5.34
N ASN A 16 3.78 2.77 -6.01
CA ASN A 16 4.65 3.94 -6.05
C ASN A 16 4.08 4.97 -7.04
N SER A 17 3.52 6.07 -6.52
CA SER A 17 2.88 7.10 -7.34
C SER A 17 3.85 7.78 -8.31
N ARG A 18 5.16 7.74 -8.05
CA ARG A 18 6.17 8.28 -8.96
C ARG A 18 6.28 7.47 -10.26
N GLN A 19 5.81 6.23 -10.27
CA GLN A 19 5.83 5.34 -11.45
C GLN A 19 4.48 5.31 -12.19
N ASP A 20 3.47 6.07 -11.74
CA ASP A 20 2.15 6.09 -12.38
C ASP A 20 2.07 7.03 -13.59
N GLY A 21 3.12 7.81 -13.85
CA GLY A 21 3.19 8.75 -14.97
C GLY A 21 3.65 8.12 -16.29
N PRO A 22 3.57 8.88 -17.41
CA PRO A 22 4.03 8.41 -18.72
C PRO A 22 5.54 8.20 -18.77
N LEU A 23 6.31 8.98 -18.01
CA LEU A 23 7.74 8.79 -17.78
C LEU A 23 7.98 7.91 -16.54
N HIS A 24 7.48 6.68 -16.57
CA HIS A 24 7.87 5.69 -15.57
C HIS A 24 9.23 5.10 -15.92
N ASP A 25 9.99 4.74 -14.90
CA ASP A 25 11.25 4.04 -15.03
C ASP A 25 10.99 2.54 -14.85
N LYS A 26 11.13 1.80 -15.94
CA LYS A 26 10.89 0.35 -15.96
C LYS A 26 11.83 -0.41 -15.02
N MET A 27 13.02 0.13 -14.73
CA MET A 27 14.01 -0.49 -13.83
C MET A 27 13.71 -0.21 -12.36
N LYS A 28 12.78 0.69 -12.04
CA LYS A 28 12.40 0.99 -10.66
C LYS A 28 11.21 0.14 -10.21
N ASN A 29 11.19 -0.20 -8.93
CA ASN A 29 10.10 -0.94 -8.33
C ASN A 29 8.79 -0.12 -8.38
N GLN A 30 7.77 -0.68 -9.03
CA GLN A 30 6.43 -0.09 -9.11
C GLN A 30 5.64 -0.25 -7.81
N TYR A 31 5.99 -1.27 -7.03
CA TYR A 31 5.39 -1.56 -5.74
C TYR A 31 6.47 -1.50 -4.66
N MET A 32 6.14 -0.83 -3.57
CA MET A 32 6.95 -0.78 -2.37
C MET A 32 6.42 -1.84 -1.43
N GLY A 33 7.35 -2.62 -0.88
CA GLY A 33 7.28 -3.46 0.33
C GLY A 33 6.04 -4.34 0.54
N PRO A 34 6.18 -5.52 1.17
CA PRO A 34 5.07 -6.04 1.94
C PRO A 34 4.90 -5.18 3.20
N TYR A 35 3.74 -4.54 3.31
CA TYR A 35 3.32 -3.79 4.49
C TYR A 35 2.13 -4.49 5.16
N ILE A 36 1.96 -4.27 6.45
CA ILE A 36 0.81 -4.74 7.22
C ILE A 36 -0.16 -3.58 7.41
N VAL A 37 -1.44 -3.81 7.14
CA VAL A 37 -2.50 -2.83 7.46
C VAL A 37 -2.67 -2.75 8.97
N VAL A 38 -2.46 -1.57 9.54
CA VAL A 38 -2.66 -1.31 10.98
C VAL A 38 -4.09 -0.86 11.24
N LYS A 39 -4.61 0.04 10.40
CA LYS A 39 -5.96 0.59 10.57
C LYS A 39 -6.49 1.21 9.28
N GLN A 40 -7.79 1.07 9.05
CA GLN A 40 -8.51 1.83 8.03
C GLN A 40 -9.12 3.11 8.64
N ARG A 41 -8.98 4.24 7.95
CA ARG A 41 -9.63 5.52 8.28
C ARG A 41 -11.03 5.56 7.65
N SER A 42 -11.93 6.37 8.20
CA SER A 42 -13.29 6.57 7.68
C SER A 42 -13.35 7.01 6.21
N GLY A 43 -12.32 7.70 5.71
CA GLY A 43 -12.17 8.07 4.30
C GLY A 43 -11.65 6.96 3.38
N GLY A 44 -11.53 5.71 3.87
CA GLY A 44 -11.04 4.56 3.11
C GLY A 44 -9.52 4.48 2.93
N ALA A 45 -8.78 5.42 3.50
CA ALA A 45 -7.32 5.40 3.50
C ALA A 45 -6.77 4.48 4.59
N TYR A 46 -5.56 3.96 4.39
CA TYR A 46 -4.95 2.95 5.26
C TYR A 46 -3.73 3.49 5.98
N ILE A 47 -3.59 3.14 7.25
CA ILE A 47 -2.34 3.23 8.00
C ILE A 47 -1.67 1.87 7.88
N VAL A 48 -0.41 1.87 7.53
CA VAL A 48 0.37 0.65 7.25
C VAL A 48 1.68 0.66 8.04
N ALA A 49 2.24 -0.52 8.27
CA ALA A 49 3.52 -0.69 8.94
C ALA A 49 4.41 -1.66 8.17
N GLU A 50 5.71 -1.47 8.24
CA GLU A 50 6.66 -2.46 7.74
C GLU A 50 6.67 -3.69 8.67
N LEU A 51 7.04 -4.87 8.12
CA LEU A 51 7.12 -6.11 8.91
C LEU A 51 8.06 -6.00 10.12
N ASN A 52 9.06 -5.13 10.07
CA ASN A 52 10.03 -4.96 11.15
C ASN A 52 9.50 -4.07 12.31
N SER A 53 8.18 -4.05 12.51
CA SER A 53 7.47 -3.24 13.52
C SER A 53 7.65 -1.71 13.41
N LEU A 54 8.24 -1.21 12.33
CA LEU A 54 8.31 0.21 12.04
C LEU A 54 6.95 0.66 11.49
N ILE A 55 6.23 1.46 12.29
CA ILE A 55 4.97 2.05 11.84
C ILE A 55 5.29 3.06 10.74
N PHE A 56 4.76 2.82 9.54
CA PHE A 56 4.82 3.81 8.48
C PHE A 56 3.82 4.91 8.85
N GLY A 57 4.33 6.02 9.40
CA GLY A 57 3.52 7.09 10.00
C GLY A 57 2.61 7.85 9.02
N HIS A 58 2.59 7.47 7.74
CA HIS A 58 1.80 8.12 6.70
C HIS A 58 0.55 7.31 6.34
N THR A 59 -0.53 8.03 6.10
CA THR A 59 -1.78 7.44 5.59
C THR A 59 -1.68 7.26 4.07
N ILE A 60 -1.98 6.06 3.60
CA ILE A 60 -1.91 5.67 2.19
C ILE A 60 -3.32 5.67 1.60
N ALA A 61 -3.46 6.29 0.42
CA ALA A 61 -4.73 6.34 -0.28
C ALA A 61 -5.18 4.95 -0.74
N LYS A 62 -6.49 4.67 -0.65
CA LYS A 62 -7.12 3.39 -0.97
C LYS A 62 -6.63 2.77 -2.27
N PHE A 63 -6.63 3.54 -3.36
CA PHE A 63 -6.28 3.09 -4.72
C PHE A 63 -4.81 2.69 -4.89
N ARG A 64 -3.94 3.03 -3.94
CA ARG A 64 -2.52 2.65 -3.96
C ARG A 64 -2.27 1.32 -3.25
N VAL A 65 -3.25 0.79 -2.50
CA VAL A 65 -3.09 -0.42 -1.70
C VAL A 65 -3.55 -1.64 -2.50
N ILE A 66 -2.67 -2.63 -2.62
CA ILE A 66 -2.86 -3.84 -3.44
C ILE A 66 -2.67 -5.06 -2.54
N PRO A 67 -3.48 -6.14 -2.69
CA PRO A 67 -3.28 -7.35 -1.89
C PRO A 67 -1.88 -7.96 -2.12
N TYR A 68 -1.26 -8.49 -1.06
CA TYR A 68 0.03 -9.19 -1.18
C TYR A 68 -0.09 -10.55 -1.89
N LEU A 69 -1.17 -11.27 -1.63
CA LEU A 69 -1.53 -12.53 -2.28
C LEU A 69 -2.78 -12.29 -3.14
N ALA A 70 -2.65 -12.54 -4.45
CA ALA A 70 -3.72 -12.42 -5.43
C ALA A 70 -4.40 -13.76 -5.69
#